data_AF-A0A7C2PK10-F1
#
_entry.id   AF-A0A7C2PK10-F1
#
_cell.length_a   1.000
_cell.length_b   1.000
_cell.length_c   1.000
_cell.angle_alpha   90.00
_cell.angle_beta   90.00
_cell.angle_gamma   90.00
#
_symmetry.space_group_name_H-M   'P 1'
#
loop_
_entity.id
_entity.type
_entity.pdbx_description
1 polymer ?
#
loop_
_entity_poly.entity_id
_entity_poly.type
_entity_poly.pdbx_seq_one_letter_code
_entity_poly.pdbx_strand_id
1 'polypeptide(L)' 'MFEQTFKNIDDVLWKEAGCSSELDYTEQSSWMLFLKYLDDLEQERAMEAELVGKSYAFIIDE' A
#
# COMPACT_ATOMS: atom_id res chain seq x y z
N MET A 1 -10.79 8.45 -10.71
CA MET A 1 -9.61 8.89 -9.93
C MET A 1 -8.69 7.71 -9.65
N PHE A 2 -9.19 6.58 -9.13
CA PHE A 2 -8.44 5.35 -8.87
C PHE A 2 -7.78 4.71 -10.11
N GLU A 3 -8.49 4.62 -11.24
CA GLU A 3 -7.94 4.12 -12.52
C GLU A 3 -6.71 4.91 -13.01
N GLN A 4 -6.69 6.23 -12.82
CA GLN A 4 -5.56 7.04 -13.25
C GLN A 4 -4.35 6.80 -12.35
N THR A 5 -4.56 6.61 -11.04
CA THR A 5 -3.50 6.23 -10.10
C THR A 5 -2.90 4.87 -10.46
N PHE A 6 -3.74 3.88 -10.78
CA PHE A 6 -3.28 2.57 -11.27
C PHE A 6 -2.50 2.69 -12.57
N LYS A 7 -3.01 3.44 -13.56
CA LYS A 7 -2.28 3.69 -14.82
C LYS A 7 -0.94 4.38 -14.60
N ASN A 8 -0.85 5.32 -13.67
CA ASN A 8 0.41 6.00 -13.37
C ASN A 8 1.41 5.06 -12.67
N ILE A 9 0.93 4.19 -11.77
CA ILE A 9 1.74 3.15 -11.14
C ILE A 9 2.22 2.14 -12.20
N ASP A 10 1.31 1.72 -13.09
CA ASP A 10 1.56 0.81 -14.19
C ASP A 10 2.64 1.36 -15.14
N ASP A 11 2.50 2.62 -15.55
CA ASP A 11 3.43 3.33 -16.44
C ASP A 11 4.84 3.51 -15.85
N VAL A 12 4.96 3.52 -14.51
CA VAL A 12 6.25 3.63 -13.79
C VAL A 12 6.89 2.26 -13.63
N LEU A 13 6.13 1.25 -13.18
CA LEU A 13 6.61 -0.11 -12.97
C LEU A 13 7.05 -0.78 -14.28
N TRP A 14 6.34 -0.55 -15.39
CA TRP A 14 6.72 -1.07 -16.70
C TRP A 14 8.11 -0.58 -17.15
N LYS A 15 8.51 0.62 -16.72
CA LYS A 15 9.79 1.24 -17.12
C LYS A 15 10.97 0.83 -16.23
N GLU A 16 10.73 0.11 -15.14
CA GLU A 16 11.81 -0.39 -14.29
C GLU A 16 12.46 -1.65 -14.86
N ALA A 17 13.79 -1.61 -15.00
CA ALA A 17 14.60 -2.67 -15.58
C ALA A 17 14.58 -4.02 -14.81
N GLY A 18 13.92 -4.07 -13.64
CA GLY A 18 13.78 -5.26 -12.80
C GLY A 18 12.47 -6.05 -13.01
N CYS A 19 11.53 -5.54 -13.81
CA CYS A 19 10.23 -6.16 -14.03
C CYS A 19 10.24 -6.91 -15.38
N SER A 20 10.91 -8.06 -15.42
CA SER A 20 11.16 -8.80 -16.67
C SER A 20 9.98 -9.67 -17.12
N SER A 21 9.01 -9.93 -16.24
CA SER A 21 7.81 -10.71 -16.52
C SER A 21 6.53 -10.09 -15.93
N GLU A 22 5.39 -10.44 -16.53
CA GLU A 22 4.04 -10.05 -16.03
C GLU A 22 3.78 -10.56 -14.59
N LEU A 23 4.49 -11.60 -14.17
CA LEU A 23 4.40 -12.17 -12.83
C LEU A 23 5.12 -11.28 -11.80
N ASP A 24 6.29 -10.73 -12.15
CA ASP A 24 7.00 -9.74 -11.33
C ASP A 24 6.12 -8.50 -11.13
N TYR A 25 5.43 -8.07 -12.20
CA TYR A 25 4.51 -6.94 -12.16
C TYR A 25 3.32 -7.16 -11.21
N THR A 26 2.72 -8.34 -11.30
CA THR A 26 1.61 -8.73 -10.42
C THR A 26 2.07 -8.75 -8.96
N GLU A 27 3.28 -9.23 -8.70
CA GLU A 27 3.85 -9.27 -7.34
C GLU A 27 4.12 -7.86 -6.80
N GLN A 28 4.80 -6.98 -7.56
CA GLN A 28 5.13 -5.62 -7.11
C GLN A 28 3.88 -4.78 -6.86
N SER A 29 2.91 -4.82 -7.78
CA SER A 29 1.63 -4.12 -7.60
C SER A 29 0.84 -4.68 -6.41
N SER A 30 0.84 -5.99 -6.20
CA SER A 30 0.18 -6.62 -5.04
C SER A 30 0.77 -6.17 -3.71
N TRP A 31 2.11 -6.09 -3.61
CA TRP A 31 2.77 -5.59 -2.40
C TRP A 31 2.46 -4.13 -2.11
N MET A 32 2.47 -3.26 -3.13
CA MET A 32 2.11 -1.86 -2.92
C MET A 32 0.66 -1.69 -2.45
N LEU A 33 -0.28 -2.45 -3.04
CA LEU A 33 -1.67 -2.43 -2.60
C LEU A 33 -1.84 -2.99 -1.19
N PHE A 34 -1.12 -4.05 -0.85
CA PHE A 34 -1.12 -4.62 0.48
C PHE A 34 -0.63 -3.61 1.52
N LEU A 35 0.51 -2.94 1.27
CA LEU A 35 1.05 -1.94 2.18
C LEU A 35 0.13 -0.71 2.31
N LYS A 36 -0.46 -0.24 1.20
CA LYS A 36 -1.43 0.87 1.26
C LYS A 36 -2.66 0.51 2.07
N TYR A 37 -3.20 -0.70 1.88
CA TYR A 37 -4.33 -1.21 2.62
C TYR A 37 -3.99 -1.36 4.11
N LEU A 38 -2.81 -1.89 4.43
CA LEU A 38 -2.34 -2.05 5.80
C LEU A 38 -2.24 -0.69 6.49
N ASP A 39 -1.61 0.30 5.85
CA ASP A 39 -1.51 1.67 6.33
C ASP A 39 -2.90 2.28 6.62
N ASP A 40 -3.85 2.17 5.67
CA ASP A 40 -5.22 2.67 5.89
C ASP A 40 -5.90 1.97 7.10
N LEU A 41 -5.73 0.66 7.22
CA LEU A 41 -6.28 -0.12 8.34
C LEU A 41 -5.64 0.28 9.69
N GLU A 42 -4.34 0.56 9.71
CA GLU A 42 -3.65 0.99 10.93
C GLU A 42 -4.15 2.38 11.36
N GLN A 43 -4.37 3.30 10.41
CA GLN A 43 -4.92 4.63 10.70
C GLN A 43 -6.34 4.54 11.29
N GLU A 44 -7.21 3.69 10.73
CA GLU A 44 -8.55 3.45 11.28
C GLU A 44 -8.47 2.93 12.72
N ARG A 45 -7.63 1.92 12.97
CA ARG A 45 -7.46 1.35 14.32
C ARG A 45 -6.83 2.30 15.32
N ALA A 46 -5.89 3.14 14.88
CA ALA A 46 -5.30 4.18 15.71
C ALA A 46 -6.37 5.21 16.14
N MET A 47 -7.22 5.62 15.21
CA MET A 47 -8.34 6.52 15.48
C MET A 47 -9.35 5.89 16.45
N GLU A 48 -9.72 4.63 16.25
CA GLU A 48 -10.59 3.89 17.19
C GLU A 48 -9.99 3.81 18.60
N ALA A 49 -8.69 3.54 18.70
CA ALA A 49 -7.99 3.48 19.98
C ALA A 49 -7.98 4.84 20.69
N GLU A 50 -7.73 5.93 19.96
CA GLU A 50 -7.78 7.30 20.48
C GLU A 50 -9.17 7.63 21.07
N LEU A 51 -10.25 7.27 20.37
CA LEU A 51 -11.62 7.52 20.81
C LEU A 51 -11.96 6.83 22.14
N VAL A 52 -11.33 5.68 22.43
CA VAL A 52 -11.53 4.95 23.70
C VAL A 52 -10.41 5.22 24.72
N GLY A 53 -9.53 6.19 24.45
CA GLY A 53 -8.43 6.58 25.32
C GLY A 53 -7.34 5.51 25.48
N LYS A 54 -7.17 4.65 24.48
CA LYS A 54 -6.12 3.61 24.44
C LYS A 54 -5.01 4.02 23.48
N SER A 55 -3.79 3.57 23.75
CA SER A 55 -2.67 3.68 22.83
C SER A 55 -2.76 2.60 21.74
N TYR A 56 -2.47 2.98 20.49
CA TYR A 56 -2.26 2.04 19.38
C TYR A 56 -0.77 1.92 19.08
N ALA A 57 -0.31 0.69 18.81
CA ALA A 57 1.05 0.41 18.38
C ALA A 57 0.99 -0.09 16.93
N PHE A 58 1.68 0.63 16.04
CA PHE A 58 1.73 0.30 14.62
C PHE A 58 2.54 -0.97 14.39
N ILE A 59 2.18 -1.70 13.33
CA ILE A 59 2.84 -2.95 12.94
C ILE A 59 4.17 -2.64 12.24
N ILE A 60 4.20 -1.57 11.44
CA ILE A 60 5.38 -1.11 10.71
C ILE A 60 5.85 0.22 11.33
N ASP A 61 7.14 0.29 11.67
CA ASP A 61 7.81 1.52 12.06
C ASP A 61 8.12 2.40 10.83
N GLU A 62 8.31 3.72 11.02
CA GLU A 62 8.72 4.65 9.94
C GLU A 62 10.06 4.30 9.26
#